data_AF-A0A1Q3ZYM9-F1
#
_entry.id   AF-A0A1Q3ZYM9-F1
#
_cell.length_a   1.000
_cell.length_b   1.000
_cell.length_c   1.000
_cell.angle_alpha   90.00
_cell.angle_beta   90.00
_cell.angle_gamma   90.00
#
_symmetry.space_group_name_H-M   'P 1'
#
loop_
_entity.id
_entity.type
_entity.pdbx_description
1 polymer ?
#
loop_
_entity_poly.entity_id
_entity_poly.type
_entity_poly.pdbx_seq_one_letter_code
_entity_poly.pdbx_strand_id
1 'polypeptide(L)'
;MTERAPDELRAFASLDFGPLEHPPSWARGVWRLTRRMPPWLEVALVALAMAAGATAVILLFVGIPLGGVPARAAFFAVCFAVSIAVVVGVIAAFRVWNRRHGRRLVPVGPELPGFATANGFEFRAASVVERELPAPAGLEGEVQRVAQRLAPAEGSPWPRFVLGSRLFHTPVPEDVPPTAERPYPVRRDEGLFVAVPLPRLLPHIALVRRGEASDSNLDLTAAYSMGLEFDRAFTLLCPPGYERDALYLFTPDVMAAMIDDAGAAQWGAEVIDDWLFFRFPYSSQPNAVFLEDLRRAFLLVERTAAELAKQARGYRDERVGDRTLDRVSDAGRRLRTRVRRTTLVAAFGLPAMVIAPTAVVVAAAVLFPR
;
A
#
# COMPACT_ATOMS: atom_id res chain seq x y z
N MET A 1 10.02 15.16 30.10
CA MET A 1 10.39 15.50 28.71
C MET A 1 11.88 15.23 28.58
N THR A 2 12.23 14.00 28.23
CA THR A 2 13.63 13.63 27.99
C THR A 2 14.06 14.29 26.68
N GLU A 3 15.18 14.98 26.72
CA GLU A 3 15.78 15.69 25.59
C GLU A 3 15.99 14.70 24.42
N ARG A 4 15.52 15.10 23.24
CA ARG A 4 15.34 14.26 22.04
C ARG A 4 16.70 13.84 21.49
N ALA A 5 16.91 12.54 21.25
CA ALA A 5 18.03 12.11 20.42
C ALA A 5 17.80 12.61 18.98
N PRO A 6 18.78 13.23 18.32
CA PRO A 6 18.64 13.68 16.93
C PRO A 6 18.21 12.52 16.02
N ASP A 7 17.62 12.78 14.85
CA ASP A 7 17.23 11.78 13.80
C ASP A 7 18.45 11.04 13.18
N GLU A 8 19.51 10.84 13.96
CA GLU A 8 20.72 10.14 13.60
C GLU A 8 20.56 8.63 13.82
N LEU A 9 21.04 7.89 12.82
CA LEU A 9 21.20 6.45 12.85
C LEU A 9 22.44 6.11 13.70
N ARG A 10 22.32 5.20 14.68
CA ARG A 10 23.45 4.72 15.48
C ARG A 10 23.91 3.34 15.01
N ALA A 11 22.98 2.39 14.90
CA ALA A 11 23.26 1.06 14.38
C ALA A 11 23.60 1.11 12.89
N PHE A 12 23.04 2.10 12.18
CA PHE A 12 23.28 2.35 10.77
C PHE A 12 24.10 3.62 10.50
N ALA A 13 24.89 4.07 11.49
CA ALA A 13 25.64 5.35 11.41
C ALA A 13 26.61 5.41 10.23
N SER A 14 27.23 4.28 9.89
CA SER A 14 28.22 4.18 8.81
C SER A 14 27.62 3.77 7.46
N LEU A 15 26.30 3.91 7.26
CA LEU A 15 25.70 3.68 5.95
C LEU A 15 26.17 4.74 4.94
N ASP A 16 26.73 4.29 3.84
CA ASP A 16 27.08 5.12 2.70
C ASP A 16 25.85 5.33 1.80
N PHE A 17 25.25 6.52 1.89
CA PHE A 17 24.16 6.95 1.02
C PHE A 17 24.65 7.63 -0.27
N GLY A 18 25.95 7.87 -0.43
CA GLY A 18 26.54 8.57 -1.57
C GLY A 18 26.08 8.06 -2.95
N PRO A 19 25.95 6.73 -3.17
CA PRO A 19 25.41 6.19 -4.41
C PRO A 19 24.00 6.67 -4.76
N LEU A 20 23.19 7.01 -3.76
CA LEU A 20 21.78 7.43 -3.93
C LEU A 20 21.61 8.95 -4.05
N GLU A 21 22.64 9.73 -3.72
CA GLU A 21 22.60 11.20 -3.74
C GLU A 21 22.73 11.79 -5.14
N HIS A 22 23.15 10.97 -6.10
CA HIS A 22 23.42 11.37 -7.47
C HIS A 22 22.55 10.58 -8.45
N PRO A 23 21.20 10.71 -8.38
CA PRO A 23 20.36 10.01 -9.33
C PRO A 23 20.66 10.47 -10.76
N PRO A 24 20.53 9.59 -11.77
CA PRO A 24 20.91 9.93 -13.13
C PRO A 24 20.04 11.07 -13.64
N SER A 25 20.62 11.92 -14.50
CA SER A 25 19.98 13.14 -14.99
C SER A 25 18.64 12.92 -15.71
N TRP A 26 18.40 11.70 -16.22
CA TRP A 26 17.13 11.31 -16.86
C TRP A 26 16.05 10.90 -15.86
N ALA A 27 16.38 10.72 -14.56
CA ALA A 27 15.42 10.34 -13.53
C ALA A 27 14.37 11.45 -13.37
N ARG A 28 13.12 11.14 -13.74
CA ARG A 28 12.02 12.10 -13.67
C ARG A 28 11.41 12.07 -12.27
N GLY A 29 11.38 13.24 -11.63
CA GLY A 29 10.72 13.39 -10.34
C GLY A 29 9.23 13.04 -10.41
N VAL A 30 8.78 12.22 -9.46
CA VAL A 30 7.44 11.68 -9.29
C VAL A 30 6.73 12.46 -8.19
N TRP A 31 5.43 12.70 -8.35
CA TRP A 31 4.62 13.32 -7.30
C TRP A 31 4.19 12.28 -6.28
N ARG A 32 4.72 12.37 -5.07
CA ARG A 32 4.21 11.64 -3.90
C ARG A 32 3.10 12.43 -3.26
N LEU A 33 1.95 11.81 -3.05
CA LEU A 33 0.85 12.40 -2.30
C LEU A 33 1.19 12.43 -0.81
N THR A 34 1.17 13.62 -0.22
CA THR A 34 1.24 13.79 1.25
C THR A 34 -0.14 13.69 1.89
N ARG A 35 -1.20 13.95 1.10
CA ARG A 35 -2.58 13.79 1.54
C ARG A 35 -3.42 13.14 0.44
N ARG A 36 -3.95 11.94 0.71
CA ARG A 36 -4.94 11.32 -0.18
C ARG A 36 -6.22 12.14 -0.23
N MET A 37 -6.91 12.07 -1.37
CA MET A 37 -8.29 12.56 -1.44
C MET A 37 -9.17 11.77 -0.46
N PRO A 38 -10.24 12.35 0.07
CA PRO A 38 -11.25 11.59 0.79
C PRO A 38 -11.73 10.40 -0.08
N PRO A 39 -11.79 9.16 0.45
CA PRO A 39 -12.10 7.99 -0.38
C PRO A 39 -13.42 8.11 -1.16
N TRP A 40 -14.45 8.70 -0.56
CA TRP A 40 -15.73 8.91 -1.22
C TRP A 40 -15.63 9.85 -2.44
N LEU A 41 -14.76 10.86 -2.37
CA LEU A 41 -14.54 11.82 -3.44
C LEU A 41 -13.76 11.17 -4.60
N GLU A 42 -12.73 10.39 -4.26
CA GLU A 42 -11.98 9.61 -5.24
C GLU A 42 -12.90 8.64 -5.99
N VAL A 43 -13.71 7.86 -5.25
CA VAL A 43 -14.70 6.93 -5.81
C VAL A 43 -15.69 7.65 -6.73
N ALA A 44 -16.24 8.80 -6.30
CA ALA A 44 -17.20 9.56 -7.10
C ALA A 44 -16.57 10.09 -8.40
N LEU A 45 -15.35 10.63 -8.33
CA LEU A 45 -14.62 11.12 -9.50
C LEU A 45 -14.30 9.99 -10.49
N VAL A 46 -13.86 8.84 -10.00
CA VAL A 46 -13.59 7.66 -10.83
C VAL A 46 -14.86 7.15 -11.49
N ALA A 47 -15.95 6.97 -10.74
CA ALA A 47 -17.22 6.53 -11.29
C ALA A 47 -17.77 7.51 -12.35
N LEU A 48 -17.64 8.81 -12.10
CA LEU A 48 -18.01 9.87 -13.06
C LEU A 48 -17.17 9.78 -14.35
N ALA A 49 -15.86 9.62 -14.22
CA ALA A 49 -14.97 9.47 -15.38
C ALA A 49 -15.26 8.18 -16.17
N MET A 50 -15.58 7.07 -15.50
CA MET A 50 -15.98 5.82 -16.16
C MET A 50 -17.29 5.98 -16.93
N ALA A 51 -18.32 6.58 -16.32
CA ALA A 51 -19.60 6.81 -16.97
C ALA A 51 -19.47 7.75 -18.18
N ALA A 52 -18.75 8.87 -18.03
CA ALA A 52 -18.50 9.81 -19.11
C ALA A 52 -17.64 9.19 -20.23
N GLY A 53 -16.59 8.46 -19.88
CA GLY A 53 -15.74 7.75 -20.86
C GLY A 53 -16.53 6.72 -21.67
N ALA A 54 -17.34 5.87 -21.02
CA ALA A 54 -18.20 4.92 -21.69
C ALA A 54 -19.23 5.60 -22.60
N THR A 55 -19.83 6.70 -22.13
CA THR A 55 -20.75 7.53 -22.92
C THR A 55 -20.08 8.08 -24.17
N ALA A 56 -18.87 8.64 -24.05
CA ALA A 56 -18.11 9.16 -25.18
C ALA A 56 -17.81 8.06 -26.22
N VAL A 57 -17.39 6.87 -25.77
CA VAL A 57 -17.13 5.72 -26.66
C VAL A 57 -18.40 5.29 -27.39
N ILE A 58 -19.52 5.12 -26.69
CA ILE A 58 -20.78 4.69 -27.31
C ILE A 58 -21.30 5.77 -28.27
N LEU A 59 -21.21 7.05 -27.92
CA LEU A 59 -21.60 8.12 -28.84
C LEU A 59 -20.74 8.16 -30.09
N LEU A 60 -19.43 7.87 -29.97
CA LEU A 60 -18.53 7.81 -31.11
C LEU A 60 -18.89 6.69 -32.09
N PHE A 61 -19.16 5.48 -31.58
CA PHE A 61 -19.38 4.30 -32.42
C PHE A 61 -20.85 4.00 -32.76
N VAL A 62 -21.80 4.49 -31.97
CA VAL A 62 -23.22 4.18 -32.11
C VAL A 62 -24.04 5.45 -32.29
N GLY A 63 -23.84 6.45 -31.43
CA GLY A 63 -24.60 7.71 -31.47
C GLY A 63 -24.46 8.45 -32.79
N ILE A 64 -23.24 8.84 -33.15
CA ILE A 64 -22.93 9.63 -34.36
C ILE A 64 -23.43 8.92 -35.63
N PRO A 65 -23.20 7.60 -35.84
CA PRO A 65 -23.76 6.88 -36.99
C PRO A 65 -25.31 6.84 -37.01
N LEU A 66 -25.97 6.85 -35.85
CA LEU A 66 -27.43 6.90 -35.74
C LEU A 66 -28.03 8.32 -35.83
N GLY A 67 -27.19 9.34 -36.04
CA GLY A 67 -27.53 10.75 -36.19
C GLY A 67 -28.20 11.10 -37.52
N GLY A 68 -29.15 10.28 -37.98
CA GLY A 68 -29.80 10.40 -39.30
C GLY A 68 -30.59 11.69 -39.56
N VAL A 69 -30.75 12.57 -38.56
CA VAL A 69 -31.31 13.92 -38.71
C VAL A 69 -30.41 14.96 -38.02
N PRO A 70 -30.29 16.20 -38.56
CA PRO A 70 -29.33 17.19 -38.06
C PRO A 70 -29.46 17.50 -36.57
N ALA A 71 -30.69 17.60 -36.05
CA ALA A 71 -30.93 17.87 -34.63
C ALA A 71 -30.38 16.75 -33.72
N ARG A 72 -30.57 15.49 -34.11
CA ARG A 72 -30.09 14.33 -33.36
C ARG A 72 -28.56 14.20 -33.45
N ALA A 73 -27.98 14.48 -34.61
CA ALA A 73 -26.52 14.53 -34.78
C ALA A 73 -25.89 15.61 -33.89
N ALA A 74 -26.48 16.82 -33.86
CA ALA A 74 -26.04 17.90 -32.99
C ALA A 74 -26.13 17.54 -31.51
N PHE A 75 -27.24 16.91 -31.09
CA PHE A 75 -27.40 16.42 -29.71
C PHE A 75 -26.28 15.44 -29.31
N PHE A 76 -26.00 14.43 -30.15
CA PHE A 76 -24.93 13.47 -29.86
C PHE A 76 -23.54 14.11 -29.83
N ALA A 77 -23.26 15.06 -30.73
CA ALA A 77 -21.99 15.79 -30.72
C ALA A 77 -21.81 16.60 -29.42
N VAL A 78 -22.86 17.27 -28.94
CA VAL A 78 -22.84 17.99 -27.66
C VAL A 78 -22.61 17.04 -26.50
N CYS A 79 -23.36 15.93 -26.41
CA CYS A 79 -23.18 14.95 -25.34
C CYS A 79 -21.78 14.32 -25.36
N PHE A 80 -21.22 14.07 -26.54
CA PHE A 80 -19.85 13.59 -26.69
C PHE A 80 -18.84 14.62 -26.16
N ALA A 81 -18.96 15.88 -26.58
CA ALA A 81 -18.09 16.96 -26.13
C ALA A 81 -18.15 17.16 -24.61
N VAL A 82 -19.35 17.14 -24.03
CA VAL A 82 -19.55 17.21 -22.57
C VAL A 82 -18.90 16.01 -21.87
N SER A 83 -19.06 14.80 -22.40
CA SER A 83 -18.47 13.59 -21.83
C SER A 83 -16.93 13.68 -21.81
N ILE A 84 -16.31 14.14 -22.89
CA ILE A 84 -14.86 14.38 -22.95
C ILE A 84 -14.45 15.47 -21.96
N ALA A 85 -15.19 16.58 -21.88
CA ALA A 85 -14.91 17.66 -20.95
C ALA A 85 -14.95 17.19 -19.48
N VAL A 86 -15.90 16.32 -19.12
CA VAL A 86 -15.99 15.71 -17.79
C VAL A 86 -14.75 14.85 -17.49
N VAL A 87 -14.33 13.98 -18.41
CA VAL A 87 -13.14 13.14 -18.23
C VAL A 87 -11.89 14.01 -18.04
N VAL A 88 -11.73 15.05 -18.87
CA VAL A 88 -10.62 16.01 -18.75
C VAL A 88 -10.68 16.75 -17.41
N GLY A 89 -11.86 17.17 -16.98
CA GLY A 89 -12.08 17.85 -15.70
C GLY A 89 -11.69 16.98 -14.51
N VAL A 90 -12.05 15.69 -14.51
CA VAL A 90 -11.64 14.74 -13.47
C VAL A 90 -10.12 14.56 -13.45
N ILE A 91 -9.49 14.37 -14.62
CA ILE A 91 -8.04 14.26 -14.72
C ILE A 91 -7.35 15.53 -14.20
N ALA A 92 -7.89 16.71 -14.54
CA ALA A 92 -7.39 17.99 -14.06
C ALA A 92 -7.54 18.11 -12.54
N ALA A 93 -8.66 17.69 -11.96
CA ALA A 93 -8.88 17.68 -10.51
C ALA A 93 -7.84 16.84 -9.77
N PHE A 94 -7.55 15.62 -10.25
CA PHE A 94 -6.47 14.79 -9.70
C PHE A 94 -5.10 15.46 -9.84
N ARG A 95 -4.80 16.07 -11.00
CA ARG A 95 -3.53 16.79 -11.20
C ARG A 95 -3.37 17.99 -10.27
N VAL A 96 -4.42 18.79 -10.09
CA VAL A 96 -4.41 19.94 -9.19
C VAL A 96 -4.25 19.50 -7.74
N TRP A 97 -4.96 18.44 -7.33
CA TRP A 97 -4.80 17.86 -6.00
C TRP A 97 -3.39 17.34 -5.76
N ASN A 98 -2.84 16.57 -6.69
CA ASN A 98 -1.47 16.04 -6.61
C ASN A 98 -0.43 17.15 -6.55
N ARG A 99 -0.64 18.27 -7.24
CA ARG A 99 0.27 19.44 -7.16
C ARG A 99 0.14 20.18 -5.84
N ARG A 100 -1.08 20.31 -5.29
CA ARG A 100 -1.36 21.06 -4.06
C ARG A 100 -0.97 20.29 -2.80
N HIS A 101 -1.14 18.97 -2.84
CA HIS A 101 -0.97 18.05 -1.71
C HIS A 101 0.02 16.94 -2.03
N GLY A 102 0.95 17.19 -2.94
CA GLY A 102 2.03 16.28 -3.22
C GLY A 102 3.37 16.99 -3.16
N ARG A 103 4.41 16.18 -3.02
CA ARG A 103 5.80 16.61 -3.10
C ARG A 103 6.46 15.88 -4.25
N ARG A 104 7.24 16.61 -5.06
CA ARG A 104 8.01 16.01 -6.14
C ARG A 104 9.28 15.41 -5.55
N LEU A 105 9.51 14.13 -5.79
CA LEU A 105 10.66 13.36 -5.30
C LEU A 105 11.29 12.60 -6.46
N VAL A 106 12.61 12.43 -6.42
CA VAL A 106 13.33 11.67 -7.46
C VAL A 106 13.51 10.23 -6.95
N PRO A 107 13.02 9.22 -7.69
CA PRO A 107 13.19 7.83 -7.31
C PRO A 107 14.65 7.39 -7.51
N VAL A 108 15.14 6.51 -6.63
CA VAL A 108 16.53 6.02 -6.59
C VAL A 108 16.62 4.51 -6.92
N GLY A 109 15.88 4.06 -7.94
CA GLY A 109 15.81 2.64 -8.32
C GLY A 109 17.11 2.09 -8.94
N PRO A 110 17.62 2.66 -10.05
CA PRO A 110 18.87 2.23 -10.70
C PRO A 110 20.12 2.22 -9.82
N GLU A 111 20.12 2.98 -8.73
CA GLU A 111 21.22 3.24 -7.82
C GLU A 111 21.26 2.24 -6.66
N LEU A 112 20.16 1.51 -6.41
CA LEU A 112 20.08 0.49 -5.36
C LEU A 112 21.19 -0.58 -5.43
N PRO A 113 21.61 -1.09 -6.60
CA PRO A 113 22.74 -2.00 -6.68
C PRO A 113 24.05 -1.40 -6.15
N GLY A 114 24.30 -0.12 -6.46
CA GLY A 114 25.49 0.59 -6.00
C GLY A 114 25.45 0.83 -4.49
N PHE A 115 24.30 1.28 -3.99
CA PHE A 115 24.04 1.41 -2.55
C PHE A 115 24.21 0.08 -1.80
N ALA A 116 23.70 -1.02 -2.36
CA ALA A 116 23.85 -2.33 -1.74
C ALA A 116 25.32 -2.76 -1.66
N THR A 117 26.06 -2.58 -2.75
CA THR A 117 27.49 -2.91 -2.80
C THR A 117 28.30 -2.09 -1.81
N ALA A 118 28.05 -0.78 -1.73
CA ALA A 118 28.76 0.12 -0.81
C ALA A 118 28.56 -0.23 0.67
N ASN A 119 27.43 -0.86 1.01
CA ASN A 119 27.04 -1.15 2.39
C ASN A 119 27.10 -2.65 2.74
N GLY A 120 27.56 -3.52 1.85
CA GLY A 120 27.59 -4.96 2.11
C GLY A 120 26.19 -5.59 2.23
N PHE A 121 25.24 -5.11 1.43
CA PHE A 121 23.90 -5.68 1.32
C PHE A 121 23.79 -6.57 0.07
N GLU A 122 22.94 -7.58 0.15
CA GLU A 122 22.51 -8.36 -0.99
C GLU A 122 21.31 -7.67 -1.67
N PHE A 123 21.41 -7.47 -2.98
CA PHE A 123 20.34 -6.89 -3.79
C PHE A 123 19.90 -7.81 -4.93
N ARG A 124 18.59 -7.99 -5.09
CA ARG A 124 17.97 -8.73 -6.19
C ARG A 124 16.89 -7.86 -6.85
N ALA A 125 17.16 -7.38 -8.06
CA ALA A 125 16.22 -6.55 -8.82
C ALA A 125 14.96 -7.34 -9.23
N ALA A 126 15.16 -8.53 -9.79
CA ALA A 126 14.08 -9.42 -10.23
C ALA A 126 13.29 -9.98 -9.05
N SER A 127 12.01 -10.28 -9.27
CA SER A 127 11.18 -10.88 -8.24
C SER A 127 11.59 -12.33 -7.95
N VAL A 128 11.90 -12.62 -6.71
CA VAL A 128 12.22 -13.97 -6.22
C VAL A 128 11.08 -14.52 -5.39
N VAL A 129 10.87 -15.83 -5.40
CA VAL A 129 9.92 -16.48 -4.49
C VAL A 129 10.46 -16.33 -3.08
N GLU A 130 9.65 -15.78 -2.19
CA GLU A 130 10.02 -15.53 -0.80
C GLU A 130 9.28 -16.52 0.09
N ARG A 131 10.04 -17.25 0.92
CA ARG A 131 9.51 -18.34 1.76
C ARG A 131 9.67 -18.06 3.25
N GLU A 132 10.56 -17.15 3.64
CA GLU A 132 10.81 -16.83 5.05
C GLU A 132 9.75 -15.89 5.62
N LEU A 133 9.28 -14.95 4.81
CA LEU A 133 8.34 -13.93 5.26
C LEU A 133 6.91 -14.48 5.35
N PRO A 134 6.21 -14.32 6.47
CA PRO A 134 4.85 -14.83 6.65
C PRO A 134 3.84 -14.05 5.82
N ALA A 135 2.92 -14.76 5.16
CA ALA A 135 1.84 -14.15 4.38
C ALA A 135 0.82 -13.40 5.28
N PRO A 136 0.28 -12.26 4.82
CA PRO A 136 -0.73 -11.50 5.54
C PRO A 136 -2.09 -12.21 5.46
N ALA A 137 -3.04 -11.73 6.25
CA ALA A 137 -4.38 -12.30 6.30
C ALA A 137 -5.05 -12.34 4.92
N GLY A 138 -5.52 -13.53 4.52
CA GLY A 138 -6.21 -13.80 3.27
C GLY A 138 -5.31 -14.14 2.07
N LEU A 139 -4.00 -14.28 2.28
CA LEU A 139 -3.01 -14.64 1.25
C LEU A 139 -2.15 -15.86 1.64
N GLU A 140 -2.51 -16.59 2.68
CA GLU A 140 -1.73 -17.70 3.23
C GLU A 140 -1.55 -18.87 2.23
N GLY A 141 -2.46 -19.02 1.28
CA GLY A 141 -2.38 -20.01 0.20
C GLY A 141 -1.75 -19.49 -1.10
N GLU A 142 -1.29 -18.25 -1.14
CA GLU A 142 -0.72 -17.62 -2.33
C GLU A 142 0.80 -17.78 -2.38
N VAL A 143 1.37 -17.70 -3.59
CA VAL A 143 2.82 -17.65 -3.75
C VAL A 143 3.28 -16.21 -3.58
N GLN A 144 4.11 -15.98 -2.56
CA GLN A 144 4.74 -14.70 -2.30
C GLN A 144 6.01 -14.52 -3.13
N ARG A 145 6.16 -13.35 -3.74
CA ARG A 145 7.39 -12.91 -4.40
C ARG A 145 7.82 -11.53 -3.90
N VAL A 146 9.13 -11.31 -3.85
CA VAL A 146 9.72 -10.01 -3.49
C VAL A 146 10.59 -9.52 -4.62
N ALA A 147 10.27 -8.36 -5.18
CA ALA A 147 11.08 -7.63 -6.16
C ALA A 147 11.94 -6.57 -5.48
N GLN A 148 13.06 -6.18 -6.11
CA GLN A 148 14.01 -5.20 -5.55
C GLN A 148 14.42 -5.55 -4.10
N ARG A 149 14.60 -6.84 -3.82
CA ARG A 149 14.90 -7.34 -2.47
C ARG A 149 16.28 -6.86 -2.05
N LEU A 150 16.34 -6.14 -0.95
CA LEU A 150 17.54 -5.65 -0.29
C LEU A 150 17.58 -6.21 1.14
N ALA A 151 18.66 -6.88 1.50
CA ALA A 151 18.86 -7.41 2.84
C ALA A 151 20.35 -7.38 3.21
N PRO A 152 20.71 -7.36 4.51
CA PRO A 152 22.09 -7.60 4.93
C PRO A 152 22.61 -8.92 4.38
N ALA A 153 23.87 -8.92 3.91
CA ALA A 153 24.55 -10.16 3.55
C ALA A 153 24.73 -11.07 4.77
N GLU A 154 24.89 -12.37 4.53
CA GLU A 154 25.18 -13.31 5.62
C GLU A 154 26.45 -12.91 6.38
N GLY A 155 26.40 -12.95 7.72
CA GLY A 155 27.50 -12.53 8.59
C GLY A 155 27.72 -11.00 8.68
N SER A 156 26.86 -10.21 8.06
CA SER A 156 26.91 -8.75 8.13
C SER A 156 26.72 -8.23 9.56
N PRO A 157 27.41 -7.13 9.96
CA PRO A 157 27.22 -6.51 11.28
C PRO A 157 25.87 -5.77 11.41
N TRP A 158 25.13 -5.60 10.31
CA TRP A 158 23.88 -4.87 10.33
C TRP A 158 22.75 -5.65 11.01
N PRO A 159 21.82 -4.97 11.71
CA PRO A 159 20.56 -5.59 12.12
C PRO A 159 19.86 -6.26 10.94
N ARG A 160 19.28 -7.45 11.15
CA ARG A 160 18.55 -8.16 10.09
C ARG A 160 17.32 -7.36 9.66
N PHE A 161 17.15 -7.20 8.35
CA PHE A 161 15.94 -6.65 7.75
C PHE A 161 15.77 -7.20 6.33
N VAL A 162 14.57 -7.07 5.78
CA VAL A 162 14.29 -7.31 4.36
C VAL A 162 13.50 -6.11 3.84
N LEU A 163 14.01 -5.42 2.83
CA LEU A 163 13.32 -4.35 2.12
C LEU A 163 13.01 -4.81 0.69
N GLY A 164 11.85 -4.49 0.17
CA GLY A 164 11.51 -4.80 -1.22
C GLY A 164 10.05 -4.51 -1.54
N SER A 165 9.63 -4.88 -2.75
CA SER A 165 8.24 -4.82 -3.17
C SER A 165 7.60 -6.21 -3.10
N ARG A 166 6.47 -6.32 -2.42
CA ARG A 166 5.82 -7.60 -2.11
C ARG A 166 4.62 -7.86 -3.01
N LEU A 167 4.69 -8.97 -3.72
CA LEU A 167 3.73 -9.38 -4.74
C LEU A 167 3.22 -10.79 -4.44
N PHE A 168 1.96 -11.06 -4.79
CA PHE A 168 1.32 -12.36 -4.60
C PHE A 168 0.64 -12.81 -5.88
N HIS A 169 0.75 -14.09 -6.19
CA HIS A 169 0.00 -14.73 -7.27
C HIS A 169 -0.49 -16.11 -6.85
N THR A 170 -1.54 -16.58 -7.51
CA THR A 170 -2.06 -17.94 -7.30
C THR A 170 -0.97 -18.95 -7.59
N PRO A 171 -0.86 -20.05 -6.80
CA PRO A 171 0.03 -21.15 -7.14
C PRO A 171 -0.19 -21.60 -8.58
N VAL A 172 0.90 -21.68 -9.34
CA VAL A 172 0.91 -22.18 -10.71
C VAL A 172 1.68 -23.49 -10.73
N PRO A 173 1.22 -24.52 -11.45
CA PRO A 173 1.96 -25.76 -11.65
C PRO A 173 3.42 -25.53 -12.10
N GLU A 174 4.34 -26.35 -11.60
CA GLU A 174 5.80 -26.19 -11.83
C GLU A 174 6.20 -26.32 -13.31
N ASP A 175 5.38 -27.00 -14.12
CA ASP A 175 5.57 -27.22 -15.56
C ASP A 175 5.27 -25.98 -16.42
N VAL A 176 4.77 -24.90 -15.82
CA VAL A 176 4.46 -23.64 -16.53
C VAL A 176 5.33 -22.50 -16.00
N PRO A 177 6.66 -22.50 -16.25
CA PRO A 177 7.54 -21.46 -15.74
C PRO A 177 7.18 -20.08 -16.32
N PRO A 178 7.33 -19.00 -15.54
CA PRO A 178 7.08 -17.66 -16.05
C PRO A 178 8.20 -17.26 -17.01
N THR A 179 7.87 -16.50 -18.05
CA THR A 179 8.85 -15.89 -18.94
C THR A 179 8.87 -14.38 -18.75
N ALA A 180 9.89 -13.70 -19.28
CA ALA A 180 9.93 -12.23 -19.27
C ALA A 180 8.72 -11.60 -19.99
N GLU A 181 8.21 -12.27 -21.02
CA GLU A 181 7.04 -11.84 -21.80
C GLU A 181 5.71 -12.22 -21.14
N ARG A 182 5.70 -13.30 -20.36
CA ARG A 182 4.50 -13.83 -19.68
C ARG A 182 4.82 -14.08 -18.20
N PRO A 183 4.88 -13.01 -17.38
CA PRO A 183 4.98 -13.16 -15.95
C PRO A 183 3.67 -13.77 -15.40
N TYR A 184 3.75 -14.39 -14.23
CA TYR A 184 2.53 -14.83 -13.55
C TYR A 184 1.62 -13.62 -13.24
N PRO A 185 0.30 -13.77 -13.40
CA PRO A 185 -0.64 -12.70 -13.11
C PRO A 185 -0.59 -12.39 -11.61
N VAL A 186 -0.22 -11.16 -11.27
CA VAL A 186 -0.21 -10.68 -9.89
C VAL A 186 -1.65 -10.60 -9.39
N ARG A 187 -1.97 -11.42 -8.38
CA ARG A 187 -3.26 -11.40 -7.67
C ARG A 187 -3.33 -10.19 -6.73
N ARG A 188 -2.23 -9.89 -6.03
CA ARG A 188 -2.15 -8.74 -5.11
C ARG A 188 -0.76 -8.15 -5.07
N ASP A 189 -0.69 -6.84 -5.23
CA ASP A 189 0.51 -6.03 -5.02
C ASP A 189 0.35 -5.28 -3.70
N GLU A 190 1.22 -5.56 -2.72
CA GLU A 190 1.26 -4.85 -1.44
C GLU A 190 2.24 -3.67 -1.44
N GLY A 191 2.99 -3.49 -2.53
CA GLY A 191 3.97 -2.43 -2.71
C GLY A 191 5.22 -2.62 -1.85
N LEU A 192 5.93 -1.51 -1.63
CA LEU A 192 7.18 -1.49 -0.88
C LEU A 192 6.95 -1.70 0.62
N PHE A 193 7.82 -2.50 1.22
CA PHE A 193 7.88 -2.75 2.65
C PHE A 193 9.31 -2.83 3.16
N VAL A 194 9.48 -2.67 4.46
CA VAL A 194 10.64 -3.17 5.21
C VAL A 194 10.14 -4.10 6.31
N ALA A 195 10.71 -5.29 6.42
CA ALA A 195 10.37 -6.29 7.42
C ALA A 195 11.58 -6.53 8.34
N VAL A 196 11.31 -6.67 9.63
CA VAL A 196 12.32 -6.94 10.66
C VAL A 196 11.91 -8.18 11.44
N PRO A 197 12.80 -9.16 11.62
CA PRO A 197 12.49 -10.33 12.43
C PRO A 197 12.38 -9.93 13.90
N LEU A 198 11.43 -10.53 14.59
CA LEU A 198 11.15 -10.41 16.01
C LEU A 198 11.65 -11.66 16.73
N PRO A 199 11.95 -11.58 18.03
CA PRO A 199 12.55 -12.69 18.76
C PRO A 199 11.58 -13.85 19.06
N ARG A 200 10.28 -13.68 18.82
CA ARG A 200 9.20 -14.60 19.20
C ARG A 200 8.01 -14.48 18.25
N LEU A 201 7.20 -15.53 18.19
CA LEU A 201 5.88 -15.48 17.55
C LEU A 201 4.92 -14.58 18.35
N LEU A 202 4.32 -13.60 17.68
CA LEU A 202 3.38 -12.64 18.25
C LEU A 202 1.98 -12.77 17.61
N PRO A 203 0.91 -12.33 18.33
CA PRO A 203 -0.40 -12.23 17.73
C PRO A 203 -0.36 -11.23 16.57
N HIS A 204 -1.19 -11.47 15.56
CA HIS A 204 -1.30 -10.58 14.43
C HIS A 204 -1.84 -9.22 14.89
N ILE A 205 -1.04 -8.17 14.81
CA ILE A 205 -1.47 -6.80 15.13
C ILE A 205 -1.19 -5.90 13.93
N ALA A 206 -2.23 -5.27 13.38
CA ALA A 206 -2.07 -4.35 12.27
C ALA A 206 -2.27 -2.90 12.73
N LEU A 207 -1.29 -2.04 12.45
CA LEU A 207 -1.43 -0.59 12.56
C LEU A 207 -1.79 -0.01 11.20
N VAL A 208 -3.09 0.13 10.97
CA VAL A 208 -3.61 0.73 9.74
C VAL A 208 -3.60 2.24 9.90
N ARG A 209 -3.09 2.98 8.92
CA ARG A 209 -3.11 4.45 8.95
C ARG A 209 -4.56 4.93 9.03
N ARG A 210 -4.84 5.91 9.89
CA ARG A 210 -6.22 6.36 10.16
C ARG A 210 -6.98 6.73 8.88
N GLY A 211 -6.31 7.42 7.95
CA GLY A 211 -6.89 7.82 6.66
C GLY A 211 -7.11 6.69 5.65
N GLU A 212 -6.63 5.48 5.94
CA GLU A 212 -6.70 4.32 5.03
C GLU A 212 -7.47 3.14 5.60
N ALA A 213 -7.99 3.25 6.82
CA ALA A 213 -8.77 2.19 7.47
C ALA A 213 -9.96 1.74 6.60
N SER A 214 -10.63 2.67 5.91
CA SER A 214 -11.76 2.36 5.03
C SER A 214 -11.41 1.43 3.86
N ASP A 215 -10.16 1.51 3.39
CA ASP A 215 -9.68 0.80 2.20
C ASP A 215 -8.94 -0.50 2.55
N SER A 216 -8.71 -0.73 3.84
CA SER A 216 -8.13 -1.98 4.34
C SER A 216 -9.05 -3.18 4.07
N ASN A 217 -8.44 -4.29 3.66
CA ASN A 217 -9.08 -5.60 3.56
C ASN A 217 -9.18 -6.32 4.92
N LEU A 218 -8.67 -5.73 6.00
CA LEU A 218 -8.80 -6.31 7.35
C LEU A 218 -10.17 -5.94 7.94
N ASP A 219 -10.69 -6.84 8.76
CA ASP A 219 -11.95 -6.63 9.49
C ASP A 219 -11.77 -5.52 10.53
N LEU A 220 -12.44 -4.39 10.32
CA LEU A 220 -12.36 -3.24 11.23
C LEU A 220 -13.17 -3.42 12.51
N THR A 221 -14.01 -4.46 12.62
CA THR A 221 -14.68 -4.75 13.89
C THR A 221 -13.70 -5.18 14.98
N ALA A 222 -12.50 -5.62 14.55
CA ALA A 222 -11.36 -5.95 15.39
C ALA A 222 -10.54 -4.71 15.84
N ALA A 223 -11.08 -3.50 15.65
CA ALA A 223 -10.38 -2.28 16.02
C ALA A 223 -10.34 -2.08 17.54
N TYR A 224 -9.17 -1.71 18.04
CA TYR A 224 -8.94 -1.42 19.44
C TYR A 224 -8.31 -0.02 19.60
N SER A 225 -8.78 0.73 20.59
CA SER A 225 -8.32 2.10 20.87
C SER A 225 -7.16 2.06 21.86
N MET A 226 -6.05 2.73 21.52
CA MET A 226 -4.86 2.81 22.37
C MET A 226 -4.72 4.18 23.05
N GLY A 227 -5.69 5.07 22.87
CA GLY A 227 -5.68 6.43 23.39
C GLY A 227 -5.69 7.49 22.29
N LEU A 228 -6.09 8.72 22.67
CA LEU A 228 -6.43 9.78 21.72
C LEU A 228 -5.30 10.14 20.74
N GLU A 229 -4.05 10.17 21.20
CA GLU A 229 -2.91 10.54 20.37
C GLU A 229 -2.58 9.46 19.34
N PHE A 230 -2.52 8.20 19.79
CA PHE A 230 -2.26 7.06 18.93
C PHE A 230 -3.37 6.88 17.87
N ASP A 231 -4.63 7.04 18.27
CA ASP A 231 -5.79 6.87 17.40
C ASP A 231 -5.91 7.96 16.31
N ARG A 232 -5.17 9.07 16.44
CA ARG A 232 -5.04 10.10 15.38
C ARG A 232 -4.11 9.62 14.25
N ALA A 233 -3.08 8.85 14.58
CA ALA A 233 -2.13 8.32 13.60
C ALA A 233 -2.62 6.98 13.02
N PHE A 234 -3.05 6.08 13.89
CA PHE A 234 -3.34 4.69 13.54
C PHE A 234 -4.74 4.24 13.96
N THR A 235 -5.18 3.16 13.34
CA THR A 235 -6.26 2.30 13.83
C THR A 235 -5.62 0.95 14.06
N LEU A 236 -5.45 0.58 15.34
CA LEU A 236 -4.91 -0.71 15.73
C LEU A 236 -5.99 -1.77 15.53
N LEU A 237 -5.65 -2.86 14.85
CA LEU A 237 -6.48 -4.04 14.70
C LEU A 237 -5.76 -5.22 15.34
N CYS A 238 -6.44 -5.97 16.20
CA CYS A 238 -5.94 -7.23 16.75
C CYS A 238 -7.08 -8.27 16.81
N PRO A 239 -6.79 -9.58 16.73
CA PRO A 239 -7.80 -10.61 16.83
C PRO A 239 -8.63 -10.48 18.11
N PRO A 240 -9.95 -10.76 18.05
CA PRO A 240 -10.79 -10.68 19.23
C PRO A 240 -10.23 -11.48 20.40
N GLY A 241 -10.16 -10.85 21.58
CA GLY A 241 -9.58 -11.43 22.78
C GLY A 241 -8.08 -11.18 22.94
N TYR A 242 -7.37 -10.58 21.97
CA TYR A 242 -5.95 -10.23 22.05
C TYR A 242 -5.69 -8.73 22.36
N GLU A 243 -6.70 -8.01 22.84
CA GLU A 243 -6.61 -6.57 23.15
C GLU A 243 -5.59 -6.30 24.27
N ARG A 244 -5.58 -7.14 25.31
CA ARG A 244 -4.63 -7.06 26.42
C ARG A 244 -3.20 -7.39 25.97
N ASP A 245 -3.06 -8.36 25.08
CA ASP A 245 -1.78 -8.76 24.48
C ASP A 245 -1.22 -7.61 23.62
N ALA A 246 -2.08 -6.89 22.88
CA ALA A 246 -1.71 -5.67 22.17
C ALA A 246 -1.24 -4.56 23.13
N LEU A 247 -1.92 -4.33 24.26
CA LEU A 247 -1.47 -3.38 25.29
C LEU A 247 -0.11 -3.74 25.90
N TYR A 248 0.14 -5.03 26.10
CA TYR A 248 1.43 -5.50 26.61
C TYR A 248 2.57 -5.22 25.63
N LEU A 249 2.35 -5.46 24.33
CA LEU A 249 3.35 -5.27 23.28
C LEU A 249 3.55 -3.79 22.94
N PHE A 250 2.47 -3.02 22.88
CA PHE A 250 2.47 -1.60 22.56
C PHE A 250 2.49 -0.76 23.84
N THR A 251 3.60 -0.89 24.57
CA THR A 251 3.88 0.00 25.72
C THR A 251 3.95 1.47 25.28
N PRO A 252 3.85 2.44 26.21
CA PRO A 252 3.95 3.86 25.88
C PRO A 252 5.17 4.23 25.02
N ASP A 253 6.32 3.62 25.28
CA ASP A 253 7.55 3.85 24.51
C ASP A 253 7.44 3.33 23.06
N VAL A 254 6.86 2.14 22.87
CA VAL A 254 6.62 1.58 21.52
C VAL A 254 5.60 2.42 20.76
N MET A 255 4.53 2.86 21.44
CA MET A 255 3.52 3.73 20.83
C MET A 255 4.12 5.08 20.40
N ALA A 256 4.92 5.71 21.26
CA ALA A 256 5.60 6.95 20.93
C ALA A 256 6.53 6.78 19.72
N ALA A 257 7.38 5.74 19.72
CA ALA A 257 8.25 5.45 18.59
C ALA A 257 7.46 5.21 17.29
N MET A 258 6.33 4.49 17.35
CA MET A 258 5.46 4.27 16.19
C MET A 258 4.86 5.58 15.67
N ILE A 259 4.41 6.48 16.55
CA ILE A 259 3.85 7.79 16.15
C ILE A 259 4.94 8.65 15.51
N ASP A 260 6.10 8.76 16.17
CA ASP A 260 7.19 9.65 15.77
C ASP A 260 7.88 9.19 14.49
N ASP A 261 8.16 7.90 14.36
CA ASP A 261 8.93 7.38 13.22
C ASP A 261 8.02 6.95 12.07
N ALA A 262 6.96 6.18 12.34
CA ALA A 262 6.09 5.64 11.30
C ALA A 262 4.93 6.59 10.98
N GLY A 263 4.22 7.08 12.01
CA GLY A 263 3.02 7.90 11.87
C GLY A 263 3.31 9.24 11.18
N ALA A 264 4.36 9.93 11.63
CA ALA A 264 4.80 11.21 11.07
C ALA A 264 5.17 11.10 9.58
N ALA A 265 5.71 9.96 9.16
CA ALA A 265 6.10 9.69 7.78
C ALA A 265 4.99 9.00 6.96
N GLN A 266 3.79 8.79 7.52
CA GLN A 266 2.67 8.10 6.87
C GLN A 266 2.99 6.63 6.50
N TRP A 267 3.74 5.92 7.34
CA TRP A 267 3.98 4.49 7.21
C TRP A 267 2.91 3.71 7.98
N GLY A 268 2.52 2.55 7.48
CA GLY A 268 1.72 1.58 8.23
C GLY A 268 2.62 0.52 8.85
N ALA A 269 2.15 -0.18 9.87
CA ALA A 269 2.88 -1.32 10.43
C ALA A 269 1.98 -2.54 10.57
N GLU A 270 2.56 -3.73 10.62
CA GLU A 270 1.85 -4.99 10.85
C GLU A 270 2.79 -6.03 11.42
N VAL A 271 2.40 -6.62 12.55
CA VAL A 271 3.05 -7.77 13.16
C VAL A 271 2.36 -9.00 12.63
N ILE A 272 3.13 -9.91 12.04
CA ILE A 272 2.65 -11.20 11.54
C ILE A 272 3.67 -12.25 11.97
N ASP A 273 3.22 -13.24 12.74
CA ASP A 273 4.08 -14.27 13.31
C ASP A 273 5.28 -13.64 14.05
N ASP A 274 6.50 -13.93 13.64
CA ASP A 274 7.76 -13.41 14.19
C ASP A 274 8.34 -12.26 13.35
N TRP A 275 7.52 -11.51 12.62
CA TRP A 275 7.98 -10.40 11.78
C TRP A 275 7.17 -9.12 12.01
N LEU A 276 7.87 -7.98 12.05
CA LEU A 276 7.28 -6.66 11.97
C LEU A 276 7.49 -6.08 10.56
N PHE A 277 6.40 -5.79 9.88
CA PHE A 277 6.38 -5.15 8.58
C PHE A 277 6.05 -3.67 8.73
N PHE A 278 6.81 -2.81 8.07
CA PHE A 278 6.45 -1.43 7.82
C PHE A 278 6.14 -1.25 6.33
N ARG A 279 4.96 -0.74 6.01
CA ARG A 279 4.52 -0.44 4.64
C ARG A 279 4.81 0.99 4.31
N PHE A 280 5.41 1.19 3.13
CA PHE A 280 5.74 2.52 2.64
C PHE A 280 4.48 3.38 2.45
N PRO A 281 4.63 4.70 2.43
CA PRO A 281 3.55 5.61 2.07
C PRO A 281 3.11 5.38 0.62
N TYR A 282 1.87 5.75 0.33
CA TYR A 282 1.34 5.62 -1.02
C TYR A 282 2.10 6.49 -2.04
N SER A 283 2.34 5.91 -3.21
CA SER A 283 2.97 6.56 -4.35
C SER A 283 2.14 6.32 -5.61
N SER A 284 2.02 7.34 -6.47
CA SER A 284 1.39 7.18 -7.79
C SER A 284 2.21 6.31 -8.74
N GLN A 285 3.47 6.05 -8.41
CA GLN A 285 4.30 5.03 -9.03
C GLN A 285 4.56 3.94 -7.99
N PRO A 286 3.79 2.83 -8.03
CA PRO A 286 4.08 1.66 -7.23
C PRO A 286 5.55 1.25 -7.44
N ASN A 287 6.24 0.89 -6.37
CA ASN A 287 7.65 0.43 -6.36
C ASN A 287 8.72 1.52 -6.54
N ALA A 288 8.34 2.80 -6.66
CA ALA A 288 9.31 3.89 -6.61
C ALA A 288 9.90 4.00 -5.19
N VAL A 289 11.20 3.74 -5.06
CA VAL A 289 11.98 3.93 -3.82
C VAL A 289 12.55 5.35 -3.81
N PHE A 290 12.47 6.04 -2.67
CA PHE A 290 13.04 7.38 -2.50
C PHE A 290 14.12 7.36 -1.40
N LEU A 291 15.15 8.20 -1.54
CA LEU A 291 16.25 8.30 -0.57
C LEU A 291 15.75 8.57 0.85
N GLU A 292 14.79 9.46 0.99
CA GLU A 292 14.19 9.78 2.30
C GLU A 292 13.45 8.60 2.94
N ASP A 293 12.82 7.74 2.14
CA ASP A 293 12.15 6.56 2.65
C ASP A 293 13.14 5.50 3.09
N LEU A 294 14.27 5.35 2.37
CA LEU A 294 15.35 4.46 2.78
C LEU A 294 15.92 4.91 4.13
N ARG A 295 16.24 6.20 4.27
CA ARG A 295 16.69 6.77 5.56
C ARG A 295 15.67 6.52 6.67
N ARG A 296 14.39 6.74 6.38
CA ARG A 296 13.31 6.48 7.34
C ARG A 296 13.16 4.99 7.67
N ALA A 297 13.32 4.09 6.70
CA ALA A 297 13.28 2.65 6.92
C ALA A 297 14.35 2.20 7.91
N PHE A 298 15.60 2.69 7.77
CA PHE A 298 16.67 2.36 8.72
C PHE A 298 16.40 2.91 10.13
N LEU A 299 15.81 4.11 10.24
CA LEU A 299 15.37 4.66 11.53
C LEU A 299 14.30 3.77 12.18
N LEU A 300 13.30 3.33 11.41
CA LEU A 300 12.24 2.42 11.88
C LEU A 300 12.79 1.07 12.35
N VAL A 301 13.75 0.50 11.62
CA VAL A 301 14.42 -0.75 11.99
C VAL A 301 15.19 -0.57 13.30
N GLU A 302 15.96 0.51 13.45
CA GLU A 302 16.82 0.71 14.61
C GLU A 302 16.06 1.10 15.88
N ARG A 303 15.03 1.95 15.78
CA ARG A 303 14.33 2.51 16.95
C ARG A 303 13.05 1.75 17.23
N THR A 304 12.14 1.78 16.26
CA THR A 304 10.78 1.30 16.45
C THR A 304 10.73 -0.22 16.56
N ALA A 305 11.41 -0.94 15.67
CA ALA A 305 11.45 -2.39 15.71
C ALA A 305 12.24 -2.91 16.92
N ALA A 306 13.30 -2.21 17.34
CA ALA A 306 14.09 -2.59 18.51
C ALA A 306 13.28 -2.48 19.82
N GLU A 307 12.49 -1.41 20.00
CA GLU A 307 11.61 -1.28 21.17
C GLU A 307 10.52 -2.35 21.19
N LEU A 308 9.88 -2.64 20.04
CA LEU A 308 8.91 -3.73 19.99
C LEU A 308 9.57 -5.09 20.27
N ALA A 309 10.75 -5.35 19.68
CA ALA A 309 11.51 -6.58 19.91
C ALA A 309 11.88 -6.75 21.39
N LYS A 310 12.18 -5.66 22.10
CA LYS A 310 12.43 -5.67 23.54
C LYS A 310 11.23 -6.17 24.34
N GLN A 311 10.02 -5.69 24.02
CA GLN A 311 8.79 -6.17 24.65
C GLN A 311 8.46 -7.61 24.23
N ALA A 312 8.66 -7.94 22.95
CA ALA A 312 8.38 -9.26 22.39
C ALA A 312 9.16 -10.40 23.06
N ARG A 313 10.39 -10.15 23.55
CA ARG A 313 11.18 -11.16 24.30
C ARG A 313 10.45 -11.72 25.51
N GLY A 314 9.68 -10.88 26.21
CA GLY A 314 8.94 -11.26 27.41
C GLY A 314 7.57 -11.86 27.13
N TYR A 315 7.06 -11.71 25.90
CA TYR A 315 5.71 -12.11 25.53
C TYR A 315 5.51 -13.63 25.60
N ARG A 316 4.32 -14.02 26.09
CA ARG A 316 3.84 -15.40 26.17
C ARG A 316 2.33 -15.41 26.04
N ASP A 317 1.80 -16.18 25.10
CA ASP A 317 0.34 -16.33 24.95
C ASP A 317 -0.19 -17.23 26.07
N GLU A 318 -1.00 -16.65 26.96
CA GLU A 318 -1.56 -17.38 28.11
C GLU A 318 -2.51 -18.51 27.70
N ARG A 319 -3.01 -18.47 26.46
CA ARG A 319 -3.95 -19.46 25.91
C ARG A 319 -3.27 -20.77 25.50
N VAL A 320 -1.93 -20.78 25.37
CA VAL A 320 -1.16 -21.95 24.92
C VAL A 320 -0.90 -22.95 26.05
N GLY A 321 -1.25 -22.63 27.30
CA GLY A 321 -1.11 -23.52 28.47
C GLY A 321 0.33 -23.72 28.92
N ASP A 322 1.22 -24.15 28.01
CA ASP A 322 2.66 -24.21 28.22
C ASP A 322 3.32 -22.88 27.85
N ARG A 323 3.74 -22.15 28.89
CA ARG A 323 4.35 -20.82 28.78
C ARG A 323 5.79 -20.85 28.24
N THR A 324 6.41 -22.02 28.08
CA THR A 324 7.77 -22.14 27.54
C THR A 324 7.80 -22.18 26.02
N LEU A 325 6.70 -22.61 25.39
CA LEU A 325 6.58 -22.71 23.94
C LEU A 325 6.54 -21.32 23.30
N ASP A 326 7.31 -21.14 22.23
CA ASP A 326 7.19 -19.98 21.36
C ASP A 326 6.07 -20.20 20.36
N ARG A 327 4.83 -19.98 20.81
CA ARG A 327 3.61 -20.16 20.02
C ARG A 327 2.55 -19.15 20.43
N VAL A 328 1.66 -18.88 19.48
CA VAL A 328 0.42 -18.13 19.66
C VAL A 328 -0.72 -19.05 19.27
N SER A 329 -1.83 -18.99 20.01
CA SER A 329 -3.01 -19.79 19.67
C SER A 329 -3.54 -19.43 18.29
N ASP A 330 -4.18 -20.37 17.60
CA ASP A 330 -4.67 -20.15 16.22
C ASP A 330 -5.60 -18.93 16.10
N ALA A 331 -6.36 -18.61 17.16
CA ALA A 331 -7.21 -17.43 17.19
C ALA A 331 -6.43 -16.10 17.08
N GLY A 332 -5.18 -16.07 17.56
CA GLY A 332 -4.32 -14.88 17.51
C GLY A 332 -3.46 -14.78 16.25
N ARG A 333 -3.37 -15.84 15.45
CA ARG A 333 -2.41 -15.91 14.34
C ARG A 333 -2.75 -15.02 13.17
N ARG A 334 -4.04 -14.84 12.85
CA ARG A 334 -4.46 -14.03 11.69
C ARG A 334 -5.72 -13.24 11.97
N LEU A 335 -5.71 -11.96 11.60
CA LEU A 335 -6.91 -11.14 11.53
C LEU A 335 -7.87 -11.67 10.47
N ARG A 336 -9.17 -11.46 10.69
CA ARG A 336 -10.18 -11.70 9.66
C ARG A 336 -10.09 -10.66 8.56
N THR A 337 -10.49 -11.05 7.35
CA THR A 337 -10.56 -10.15 6.21
C THR A 337 -12.00 -9.80 5.86
N ARG A 338 -12.16 -8.71 5.11
CA ARG A 338 -13.42 -8.24 4.55
C ARG A 338 -13.21 -7.80 3.10
N VAL A 339 -14.31 -7.69 2.37
CA VAL A 339 -14.31 -7.08 1.03
C VAL A 339 -13.94 -5.59 1.14
N ARG A 340 -13.00 -5.12 0.33
CA ARG A 340 -12.57 -3.72 0.32
C ARG A 340 -13.72 -2.82 -0.12
N ARG A 341 -13.84 -1.62 0.47
CA ARG A 341 -14.83 -0.63 0.01
C ARG A 341 -14.60 -0.17 -1.42
N THR A 342 -13.37 -0.20 -1.92
CA THR A 342 -13.07 0.11 -3.33
C THR A 342 -13.72 -0.85 -4.32
N THR A 343 -14.12 -2.07 -3.89
CA THR A 343 -14.96 -2.96 -4.70
C THR A 343 -16.35 -2.36 -4.98
N LEU A 344 -16.81 -1.37 -4.21
CA LEU A 344 -18.02 -0.59 -4.51
C LEU A 344 -17.87 0.24 -5.79
N VAL A 345 -16.65 0.63 -6.19
CA VAL A 345 -16.42 1.30 -7.48
C VAL A 345 -16.84 0.38 -8.63
N ALA A 346 -16.55 -0.92 -8.53
CA ALA A 346 -17.04 -1.88 -9.51
C ALA A 346 -18.58 -1.99 -9.44
N ALA A 347 -19.16 -2.03 -8.24
CA ALA A 347 -20.60 -2.16 -8.06
C ALA A 347 -21.41 -0.97 -8.62
N PHE A 348 -20.89 0.27 -8.56
CA PHE A 348 -21.58 1.46 -9.09
C PHE A 348 -21.08 1.89 -10.48
N GLY A 349 -19.78 1.77 -10.73
CA GLY A 349 -19.14 2.18 -11.98
C GLY A 349 -19.54 1.31 -13.17
N LEU A 350 -19.61 -0.02 -13.01
CA LEU A 350 -20.03 -0.92 -14.09
C LEU A 350 -21.47 -0.67 -14.55
N PRO A 351 -22.48 -0.57 -13.67
CA PRO A 351 -23.83 -0.20 -14.09
C PRO A 351 -23.88 1.20 -14.74
N ALA A 352 -23.17 2.18 -14.18
CA ALA A 352 -23.15 3.55 -14.72
C ALA A 352 -22.58 3.60 -16.15
N MET A 353 -21.59 2.76 -16.47
CA MET A 353 -21.04 2.62 -17.82
C MET A 353 -22.07 2.13 -18.86
N VAL A 354 -23.14 1.47 -18.43
CA VAL A 354 -24.22 1.02 -19.31
C VAL A 354 -25.38 2.00 -19.29
N ILE A 355 -25.85 2.38 -18.10
CA ILE A 355 -27.05 3.20 -17.90
C ILE A 355 -26.89 4.59 -18.54
N ALA A 356 -25.75 5.27 -18.29
CA ALA A 356 -25.53 6.62 -18.81
C ALA A 356 -25.59 6.70 -20.34
N PRO A 357 -24.83 5.89 -21.11
CA PRO A 357 -24.92 5.92 -22.57
C PRO A 357 -26.30 5.52 -23.08
N THR A 358 -26.94 4.50 -22.51
CA THR A 358 -28.28 4.08 -22.92
C THR A 358 -29.30 5.18 -22.70
N ALA A 359 -29.25 5.90 -21.56
CA ALA A 359 -30.13 7.03 -21.28
C ALA A 359 -29.96 8.15 -22.32
N VAL A 360 -28.73 8.45 -22.73
CA VAL A 360 -28.47 9.46 -23.78
C VAL A 360 -29.07 9.04 -25.12
N VAL A 361 -28.90 7.78 -25.53
CA VAL A 361 -29.45 7.27 -26.79
C VAL A 361 -30.99 7.27 -26.77
N VAL A 362 -31.60 6.85 -25.66
CA VAL A 362 -33.06 6.84 -25.49
C VAL A 362 -33.61 8.28 -25.49
N ALA A 363 -32.98 9.20 -24.77
CA ALA A 363 -33.37 10.61 -24.76
C ALA A 363 -33.34 11.22 -26.17
N ALA A 364 -32.31 10.91 -26.97
CA ALA A 364 -32.22 11.37 -28.35
C ALA A 364 -33.35 10.82 -29.23
N ALA A 365 -33.78 9.57 -29.01
CA ALA A 365 -34.87 8.96 -29.75
C ALA A 365 -36.23 9.57 -29.41
N VAL A 366 -36.44 9.95 -28.14
CA VAL A 366 -37.69 10.57 -27.65
C VAL A 366 -37.78 12.04 -28.06
N LEU A 367 -36.69 12.81 -27.89
CA LEU A 367 -36.67 14.25 -28.15
C LEU A 367 -36.63 14.58 -29.65
N PHE A 368 -36.05 13.70 -30.45
CA PHE A 368 -35.90 13.87 -31.89
C PHE A 368 -36.39 12.61 -32.60
N PRO A 369 -37.71 12.34 -32.64
CA PRO A 369 -38.26 11.23 -33.42
C PRO A 369 -37.91 11.38 -34.92
N ARG A 370 -37.92 10.25 -35.65
CA ARG A 370 -37.51 10.21 -37.06
C ARG A 370 -38.29 11.20 -37.94
#